data_AF-A0A502ZI55-F1
#
_entry.id   AF-A0A502ZI55-F1
#
_cell.length_a   1.000
_cell.length_b   1.000
_cell.length_c   1.000
_cell.angle_alpha   90.00
_cell.angle_beta   90.00
_cell.angle_gamma   90.00
#
_symmetry.space_group_name_H-M   'P 1'
#
loop_
_entity.id
_entity.type
_entity.pdbx_description
1 polymer ?
#
loop_
_entity_poly.entity_id
_entity_poly.type
_entity_poly.pdbx_seq_one_letter_code
_entity_poly.pdbx_strand_id
1 'polypeptide(L)'
;MAGAGLERRRHRKHIGLAGADRSDVGDLGLALRQRARLVERHRVDRAQRRLRCAARRWPGGQEGHAVIAEIAQHRLSQNAYHVIEKLLRSHLKLQPPATVSLASVASWADDYRADNHKETSNWHFIDIPLASKPGDASASTTGYDPARDCKDNASFGVCLMRALPAQEEILADPARSDEERWQALAFVIHLVGDLSQPLHCVERPDGNQGDQGGNTLTVSFNVYRPKPDGSTYRDLTTFHAVWDSSLILFKYYDWGKVALDLETDVIPHLPAMPAADQTPEKWLANATTRRKTLIARCRRAR
;
A
#
# COMPACT_ATOMS: atom_id res chain seq x y z
N MET A 1 39.29 49.16 -40.51
CA MET A 1 38.30 49.71 -39.57
C MET A 1 36.95 49.13 -39.96
N ALA A 2 36.64 47.94 -39.46
CA ALA A 2 35.76 47.68 -38.30
C ALA A 2 34.27 47.80 -38.69
N GLY A 3 33.70 46.66 -39.12
CA GLY A 3 32.26 46.47 -39.29
C GLY A 3 31.61 46.18 -37.95
N ALA A 4 30.48 46.84 -37.68
CA ALA A 4 29.70 46.66 -36.47
C ALA A 4 28.70 45.50 -36.66
N GLY A 5 28.90 44.42 -35.89
CA GLY A 5 28.03 43.26 -35.84
C GLY A 5 26.74 43.55 -35.06
N LEU A 6 25.63 43.04 -35.57
CA LEU A 6 24.32 43.09 -34.93
C LEU A 6 24.25 42.01 -33.83
N GLU A 7 24.43 42.42 -32.58
CA GLU A 7 24.39 41.53 -31.42
C GLU A 7 22.93 41.27 -30.99
N ARG A 8 22.40 40.08 -31.30
CA ARG A 8 21.08 39.65 -30.84
C ARG A 8 21.13 39.33 -29.34
N ARG A 9 20.62 40.24 -28.51
CA ARG A 9 20.33 40.00 -27.08
C ARG A 9 19.31 38.86 -26.94
N ARG A 10 19.75 37.69 -26.45
CA ARG A 10 18.84 36.65 -25.95
C ARG A 10 18.33 37.06 -24.58
N HIS A 11 17.07 37.49 -24.48
CA HIS A 11 16.35 37.51 -23.21
C HIS A 11 16.08 36.05 -22.77
N ARG A 12 16.92 35.53 -21.87
CA ARG A 12 16.52 34.38 -21.04
C ARG A 12 15.47 34.88 -20.05
N LYS A 13 14.20 34.59 -20.30
CA LYS A 13 13.17 34.60 -19.26
C LYS A 13 13.57 33.53 -18.25
N HIS A 14 14.05 33.95 -17.08
CA HIS A 14 14.08 33.11 -15.90
C HIS A 14 12.63 32.77 -15.55
N ILE A 15 12.18 31.57 -15.91
CA ILE A 15 10.98 30.97 -15.34
C ILE A 15 11.43 30.48 -13.96
N GLY A 16 11.18 31.29 -12.94
CA GLY A 16 11.32 30.85 -11.55
C GLY A 16 10.28 29.76 -11.30
N LEU A 17 10.74 28.53 -11.18
CA LEU A 17 9.95 27.45 -10.58
C LEU A 17 9.78 27.81 -9.11
N ALA A 18 8.63 28.41 -8.77
CA ALA A 18 8.21 28.56 -7.39
C ALA A 18 8.16 27.18 -6.75
N GLY A 19 8.78 27.02 -5.58
CA GLY A 19 8.78 25.79 -4.81
C GLY A 19 7.36 25.37 -4.48
N ALA A 20 7.11 24.06 -4.51
CA ALA A 20 5.88 23.45 -4.03
C ALA A 20 5.66 23.84 -2.56
N ASP A 21 4.47 24.33 -2.24
CA ASP A 21 4.08 24.68 -0.86
C ASP A 21 3.57 23.41 -0.16
N ARG A 22 3.49 23.43 1.18
CA ARG A 22 2.96 22.36 2.04
C ARG A 22 1.59 21.83 1.60
N SER A 23 0.82 22.61 0.83
CA SER A 23 -0.45 22.20 0.22
C SER A 23 -0.31 21.07 -0.81
N ASP A 24 0.81 20.99 -1.53
CA ASP A 24 0.94 20.13 -2.71
C ASP A 24 1.34 18.69 -2.38
N VAL A 25 2.15 18.52 -1.33
CA VAL A 25 2.39 17.20 -0.71
C VAL A 25 1.21 16.82 0.20
N GLY A 26 0.52 17.83 0.74
CA GLY A 26 -0.81 17.69 1.31
C GLY A 26 -1.77 16.97 0.36
N ASP A 27 -1.77 17.35 -0.92
CA ASP A 27 -2.62 16.80 -2.00
C ASP A 27 -2.24 15.39 -2.48
N LEU A 28 -0.96 15.05 -2.64
CA LEU A 28 -0.54 13.66 -2.93
C LEU A 28 -0.91 12.75 -1.77
N GLY A 29 -0.55 13.19 -0.56
CA GLY A 29 -1.03 12.52 0.61
C GLY A 29 -2.55 12.49 0.59
N LEU A 30 -3.29 13.57 0.28
CA LEU A 30 -4.76 13.57 0.22
C LEU A 30 -5.32 12.57 -0.81
N ALA A 31 -4.65 12.43 -1.95
CA ALA A 31 -5.01 11.51 -3.04
C ALA A 31 -4.75 10.05 -2.65
N LEU A 32 -3.62 9.75 -1.99
CA LEU A 32 -3.36 8.45 -1.35
C LEU A 32 -4.29 8.22 -0.13
N ARG A 33 -4.60 9.29 0.62
CA ARG A 33 -5.41 9.38 1.85
C ARG A 33 -6.90 9.12 1.57
N GLN A 34 -7.35 9.27 0.33
CA GLN A 34 -8.75 9.09 -0.02
C GLN A 34 -9.21 7.62 -0.12
N ARG A 35 -8.33 6.61 -0.26
CA ARG A 35 -8.78 5.29 -0.75
C ARG A 35 -8.13 4.02 -0.21
N ALA A 36 -7.81 3.96 1.09
CA ALA A 36 -7.54 2.71 1.82
C ALA A 36 -8.76 1.76 2.02
N ARG A 37 -9.81 1.81 1.17
CA ARG A 37 -11.09 1.07 1.37
C ARG A 37 -11.37 -0.05 0.36
N LEU A 38 -10.41 -0.46 -0.46
CA LEU A 38 -10.70 -0.97 -1.80
C LEU A 38 -10.55 -2.47 -2.10
N VAL A 39 -10.28 -3.32 -1.11
CA VAL A 39 -10.28 -4.77 -1.35
C VAL A 39 -11.21 -5.45 -0.34
N GLU A 40 -12.51 -5.63 -0.62
CA GLU A 40 -13.33 -6.61 0.14
C GLU A 40 -14.79 -6.87 -0.27
N ARG A 41 -15.44 -6.06 -1.12
CA ARG A 41 -16.88 -6.23 -1.40
C ARG A 41 -17.19 -6.86 -2.75
N HIS A 42 -16.74 -8.10 -2.99
CA HIS A 42 -17.48 -9.05 -3.82
C HIS A 42 -17.36 -10.49 -3.24
N ARG A 43 -18.50 -11.18 -3.22
CA ARG A 43 -18.86 -12.24 -2.26
C ARG A 43 -18.15 -13.58 -2.51
N VAL A 44 -17.61 -14.13 -1.42
CA VAL A 44 -17.26 -15.55 -1.28
C VAL A 44 -18.55 -16.32 -1.02
N ASP A 45 -19.11 -16.93 -2.06
CA ASP A 45 -20.11 -17.98 -1.91
C ASP A 45 -19.58 -19.26 -2.58
N ARG A 46 -19.48 -20.31 -1.76
CA ARG A 46 -19.14 -21.71 -2.09
C ARG A 46 -17.67 -22.03 -2.39
N ALA A 47 -17.00 -22.63 -1.40
CA ALA A 47 -16.27 -23.89 -1.60
C ALA A 47 -15.76 -24.43 -0.26
N GLN A 48 -16.39 -25.51 0.22
CA GLN A 48 -15.90 -26.32 1.34
C GLN A 48 -15.06 -27.50 0.81
N ARG A 49 -13.98 -27.80 1.56
CA ARG A 49 -13.39 -29.12 1.88
C ARG A 49 -12.09 -29.63 1.21
N ARG A 50 -11.24 -30.10 2.14
CA ARG A 50 -10.13 -31.10 2.16
C ARG A 50 -8.72 -30.61 1.81
N LEU A 51 -7.83 -30.74 2.80
CA LEU A 51 -6.44 -30.25 2.92
C LEU A 51 -5.40 -31.34 2.60
N ARG A 52 -4.26 -30.98 1.99
CA ARG A 52 -2.91 -31.60 2.11
C ARG A 52 -1.85 -30.57 1.69
N CYS A 53 -0.60 -30.68 2.14
CA CYS A 53 0.47 -29.65 2.18
C CYS A 53 1.46 -29.64 1.00
N ALA A 54 1.93 -28.44 0.63
CA ALA A 54 3.27 -28.02 0.13
C ALA A 54 3.15 -26.59 -0.47
N ALA A 55 3.95 -25.61 -0.02
CA ALA A 55 3.93 -24.23 -0.53
C ALA A 55 5.32 -23.78 -1.03
N ARG A 56 5.35 -23.06 -2.16
CA ARG A 56 6.49 -22.23 -2.63
C ARG A 56 6.10 -20.77 -2.45
N ARG A 57 7.02 -19.93 -1.97
CA ARG A 57 6.81 -18.51 -1.62
C ARG A 57 7.17 -17.62 -2.82
N TRP A 58 6.21 -16.86 -3.34
CA TRP A 58 6.41 -15.75 -4.29
C TRP A 58 6.49 -14.44 -3.46
N PRO A 59 7.28 -13.42 -3.83
CA PRO A 59 7.15 -12.08 -3.25
C PRO A 59 5.73 -11.56 -3.55
N GLY A 60 4.87 -11.51 -2.53
CA GLY A 60 3.44 -11.14 -2.67
C GLY A 60 3.22 -9.63 -2.64
N GLY A 61 2.03 -9.18 -3.06
CA GLY A 61 1.52 -7.83 -2.84
C GLY A 61 1.65 -6.82 -4.00
N GLN A 62 2.49 -7.09 -5.00
CA GLN A 62 2.84 -6.11 -6.03
C GLN A 62 1.63 -5.54 -6.77
N GLU A 63 0.65 -6.38 -7.09
CA GLU A 63 -0.56 -5.96 -7.81
C GLU A 63 -1.45 -5.05 -6.95
N GLY A 64 -1.54 -5.31 -5.65
CA GLY A 64 -2.30 -4.48 -4.72
C GLY A 64 -1.72 -3.07 -4.62
N HIS A 65 -0.39 -2.98 -4.44
CA HIS A 65 0.30 -1.69 -4.42
C HIS A 65 0.17 -0.95 -5.75
N ALA A 66 0.32 -1.63 -6.88
CA ALA A 66 0.14 -1.05 -8.20
C ALA A 66 -1.26 -0.47 -8.40
N VAL A 67 -2.31 -1.20 -8.01
CA VAL A 67 -3.71 -0.72 -8.09
C VAL A 67 -3.92 0.54 -7.26
N ILE A 68 -3.44 0.56 -6.01
CA ILE A 68 -3.59 1.71 -5.11
C ILE A 68 -2.86 2.93 -5.68
N ALA A 69 -1.64 2.73 -6.17
CA ALA A 69 -0.82 3.78 -6.75
C ALA A 69 -1.41 4.35 -8.06
N GLU A 70 -1.96 3.50 -8.93
CA GLU A 70 -2.65 3.91 -10.16
C GLU A 70 -3.88 4.78 -9.85
N ILE A 71 -4.74 4.31 -8.93
CA ILE A 71 -5.92 5.06 -8.45
C ILE A 71 -5.49 6.40 -7.83
N ALA A 72 -4.40 6.42 -7.07
CA ALA A 72 -3.89 7.66 -6.48
C ALA A 72 -3.40 8.63 -7.55
N GLN A 73 -2.66 8.14 -8.56
CA GLN A 73 -2.14 8.96 -9.66
C GLN A 73 -3.27 9.68 -10.42
N HIS A 74 -4.38 8.99 -10.68
CA HIS A 74 -5.56 9.58 -11.35
C HIS A 74 -6.21 10.74 -10.57
N ARG A 75 -5.89 10.90 -9.29
CA ARG A 75 -6.49 11.89 -8.38
C ARG A 75 -5.53 12.98 -7.92
N LEU A 76 -4.31 12.97 -8.43
CA LEU A 76 -3.35 14.02 -8.13
C LEU A 76 -3.83 15.36 -8.69
N SER A 77 -3.63 16.43 -7.92
CA SER A 77 -3.67 17.76 -8.49
C SER A 77 -2.58 17.92 -9.54
N GLN A 78 -2.77 18.82 -10.50
CA GLN A 78 -1.78 19.05 -11.54
C GLN A 78 -0.41 19.43 -10.95
N ASN A 79 -0.40 20.15 -9.83
CA ASN A 79 0.84 20.53 -9.16
C ASN A 79 1.53 19.32 -8.50
N ALA A 80 0.79 18.52 -7.75
CA ALA A 80 1.30 17.28 -7.15
C ALA A 80 1.88 16.34 -8.21
N TYR A 81 1.17 16.15 -9.33
CA TYR A 81 1.65 15.36 -10.46
C TYR A 81 3.00 15.84 -10.99
N HIS A 82 3.17 17.15 -11.23
CA HIS A 82 4.44 17.68 -11.74
C HIS A 82 5.60 17.50 -10.74
N VAL A 83 5.35 17.68 -9.44
CA VAL A 83 6.37 17.48 -8.40
C VAL A 83 6.81 16.02 -8.38
N ILE A 84 5.86 15.08 -8.37
CA ILE A 84 6.11 13.64 -8.39
C ILE A 84 6.84 13.21 -9.65
N GLU A 85 6.40 13.68 -10.82
CA GLU A 85 7.03 13.39 -12.10
C GLU A 85 8.48 13.92 -12.13
N LYS A 86 8.75 15.08 -11.53
CA LYS A 86 10.12 15.59 -11.36
C LYS A 86 10.96 14.62 -10.50
N LEU A 87 10.46 14.19 -9.34
CA LEU A 87 11.18 13.27 -8.45
C LEU A 87 11.49 11.93 -9.16
N LEU A 88 10.48 11.34 -9.81
CA LEU A 88 10.62 10.10 -10.58
C LEU A 88 11.65 10.20 -11.70
N ARG A 89 11.58 11.25 -12.52
CA ARG A 89 12.53 11.45 -13.62
C ARG A 89 13.94 11.70 -13.11
N SER A 90 14.08 12.43 -12.00
CA SER A 90 15.39 12.67 -11.37
C SER A 90 16.04 11.36 -10.94
N HIS A 91 15.29 10.53 -10.19
CA HIS A 91 15.76 9.23 -9.73
C HIS A 91 16.10 8.28 -10.89
N LEU A 92 15.19 8.15 -11.85
CA LEU A 92 15.32 7.24 -12.99
C LEU A 92 16.19 7.81 -14.13
N LYS A 93 16.74 9.02 -13.95
CA LYS A 93 17.58 9.73 -14.94
C LYS A 93 16.90 9.87 -16.31
N LEU A 94 15.59 10.10 -16.30
CA LEU A 94 14.77 10.25 -17.50
C LEU A 94 14.71 11.70 -17.96
N GLN A 95 14.64 11.91 -19.27
CA GLN A 95 14.45 13.23 -19.87
C GLN A 95 13.00 13.40 -20.34
N PRO A 96 12.44 14.63 -20.32
CA PRO A 96 11.15 14.90 -20.94
C PRO A 96 11.14 14.49 -22.42
N PRO A 97 10.01 13.99 -22.96
CA PRO A 97 8.70 13.88 -22.34
C PRO A 97 8.42 12.53 -21.65
N ALA A 98 9.45 11.76 -21.27
CA ALA A 98 9.25 10.47 -20.61
C ALA A 98 8.55 10.62 -19.25
N THR A 99 7.49 9.85 -19.04
CA THR A 99 6.71 9.79 -17.79
C THR A 99 6.79 8.38 -17.20
N VAL A 100 6.51 8.29 -15.89
CA VAL A 100 6.55 7.02 -15.15
C VAL A 100 5.30 6.93 -14.31
N SER A 101 4.63 5.76 -14.34
CA SER A 101 3.46 5.51 -13.48
C SER A 101 3.91 5.24 -12.05
N LEU A 102 3.20 5.82 -11.07
CA LEU A 102 3.32 5.47 -9.66
C LEU A 102 3.15 3.95 -9.42
N ALA A 103 2.31 3.28 -10.22
CA ALA A 103 2.11 1.84 -10.13
C ALA A 103 3.42 1.05 -10.36
N SER A 104 4.29 1.55 -11.24
CA SER A 104 5.56 0.88 -11.57
C SER A 104 6.60 0.91 -10.46
N VAL A 105 6.42 1.78 -9.47
CA VAL A 105 7.36 1.98 -8.36
C VAL A 105 6.74 1.66 -7.00
N ALA A 106 5.46 1.26 -6.98
CA ALA A 106 4.70 1.03 -5.76
C ALA A 106 5.25 -0.16 -4.93
N SER A 107 6.02 -1.05 -5.53
CA SER A 107 6.66 -2.19 -4.85
C SER A 107 8.11 -1.92 -4.43
N TRP A 108 8.66 -0.73 -4.71
CA TRP A 108 10.07 -0.43 -4.46
C TRP A 108 10.48 -0.58 -2.99
N ALA A 109 9.60 -0.29 -2.03
CA ALA A 109 9.92 -0.42 -0.61
C ALA A 109 10.18 -1.88 -0.19
N ASP A 110 9.48 -2.84 -0.81
CA ASP A 110 9.73 -4.27 -0.61
C ASP A 110 11.06 -4.71 -1.23
N ASP A 111 11.37 -4.20 -2.42
CA ASP A 111 12.66 -4.45 -3.08
C ASP A 111 13.81 -3.87 -2.25
N TYR A 112 13.65 -2.66 -1.73
CA TYR A 112 14.61 -2.00 -0.85
C TYR A 112 14.86 -2.86 0.41
N ARG A 113 13.79 -3.29 1.09
CA ARG A 113 13.89 -4.20 2.25
C ARG A 113 14.61 -5.51 1.89
N ALA A 114 14.33 -6.08 0.72
CA ALA A 114 14.95 -7.31 0.24
C ALA A 114 16.44 -7.10 -0.11
N ASP A 115 16.81 -5.91 -0.56
CA ASP A 115 18.19 -5.49 -0.84
C ASP A 115 18.94 -5.08 0.44
N ASN A 116 18.89 -5.96 1.45
CA ASN A 116 19.61 -5.84 2.71
C ASN A 116 19.23 -4.67 3.64
N HIS A 117 18.16 -3.93 3.35
CA HIS A 117 17.66 -2.86 4.22
C HIS A 117 16.67 -3.39 5.27
N LYS A 118 17.17 -4.25 6.16
CA LYS A 118 16.32 -4.89 7.18
C LYS A 118 15.74 -3.89 8.17
N GLU A 119 16.35 -2.73 8.34
CA GLU A 119 15.90 -1.64 9.21
C GLU A 119 14.52 -1.07 8.83
N THR A 120 14.00 -1.41 7.65
CA THR A 120 12.65 -1.02 7.22
C THR A 120 11.62 -2.13 7.42
N SER A 121 12.01 -3.32 7.89
CA SER A 121 11.12 -4.49 7.90
C SER A 121 9.82 -4.27 8.68
N ASN A 122 9.91 -3.68 9.87
CA ASN A 122 8.74 -3.42 10.70
C ASN A 122 7.89 -2.25 10.17
N TRP A 123 8.38 -1.47 9.21
CA TRP A 123 7.63 -0.32 8.68
C TRP A 123 6.39 -0.80 7.93
N HIS A 124 6.38 -2.04 7.45
CA HIS A 124 5.32 -2.59 6.60
C HIS A 124 4.10 -3.12 7.39
N PHE A 125 4.17 -3.20 8.73
CA PHE A 125 3.08 -3.80 9.49
C PHE A 125 2.97 -3.24 10.92
N ILE A 126 1.91 -3.66 11.60
CA ILE A 126 1.68 -3.44 13.01
C ILE A 126 0.90 -4.60 13.64
N ASP A 127 1.49 -5.20 14.67
CA ASP A 127 0.98 -6.42 15.31
C ASP A 127 -0.04 -6.10 16.41
N ILE A 128 -1.23 -5.67 16.01
CA ILE A 128 -2.30 -5.36 16.97
C ILE A 128 -3.01 -6.66 17.39
N PRO A 129 -3.03 -6.99 18.69
CA PRO A 129 -3.65 -8.21 19.18
C PRO A 129 -5.12 -8.35 18.76
N LEU A 130 -5.45 -9.55 18.28
CA LEU A 130 -6.76 -9.92 17.81
C LEU A 130 -7.29 -11.10 18.64
N ALA A 131 -8.49 -10.96 19.20
CA ALA A 131 -9.07 -12.02 20.03
C ALA A 131 -9.18 -13.32 19.23
N SER A 132 -8.59 -14.39 19.77
CA SER A 132 -8.60 -15.70 19.12
C SER A 132 -10.00 -16.28 18.97
N LYS A 133 -11.01 -15.82 19.75
CA LYS A 133 -12.46 -16.12 19.60
C LYS A 133 -13.36 -14.97 20.14
N PRO A 134 -14.61 -14.79 19.67
CA PRO A 134 -15.58 -13.94 20.37
C PRO A 134 -15.76 -14.40 21.81
N GLY A 135 -15.63 -13.49 22.78
CA GLY A 135 -15.66 -13.80 24.20
C GLY A 135 -14.34 -14.32 24.78
N ASP A 136 -13.29 -14.45 23.97
CA ASP A 136 -11.95 -14.76 24.43
C ASP A 136 -11.26 -13.49 24.92
N ALA A 137 -10.97 -13.44 26.22
CA ALA A 137 -10.26 -12.35 26.87
C ALA A 137 -8.74 -12.33 26.56
N SER A 138 -8.24 -13.26 25.74
CA SER A 138 -6.81 -13.35 25.38
C SER A 138 -6.28 -12.14 24.61
N ALA A 139 -7.14 -11.38 23.92
CA ALA A 139 -6.79 -10.03 23.47
C ALA A 139 -7.32 -9.02 24.50
N SER A 140 -6.41 -8.42 25.26
CA SER A 140 -6.76 -7.38 26.25
C SER A 140 -7.45 -6.17 25.61
N THR A 141 -7.16 -5.88 24.34
CA THR A 141 -7.85 -4.88 23.52
C THR A 141 -7.72 -5.24 22.03
N THR A 142 -8.67 -4.81 21.18
CA THR A 142 -8.50 -4.81 19.71
C THR A 142 -8.10 -3.45 19.15
N GLY A 143 -7.90 -2.46 20.03
CA GLY A 143 -7.54 -1.09 19.66
C GLY A 143 -6.04 -0.95 19.53
N TYR A 144 -5.60 -0.03 18.68
CA TYR A 144 -4.19 0.33 18.59
C TYR A 144 -3.72 1.00 19.88
N ASP A 145 -2.61 0.51 20.42
CA ASP A 145 -1.88 1.12 21.53
C ASP A 145 -0.42 1.30 21.07
N PRO A 146 0.06 2.55 20.87
CA PRO A 146 1.42 2.81 20.41
C PRO A 146 2.51 2.18 21.27
N ALA A 147 2.35 2.16 22.60
CA ALA A 147 3.36 1.63 23.52
C ALA A 147 3.43 0.10 23.47
N ARG A 148 2.29 -0.55 23.20
CA ARG A 148 2.20 -2.00 23.09
C ARG A 148 2.58 -2.50 21.70
N ASP A 149 2.04 -1.86 20.65
CA ASP A 149 1.99 -2.38 19.29
C ASP A 149 3.09 -1.80 18.37
N CYS A 150 3.71 -0.67 18.76
CA CYS A 150 4.68 0.05 17.91
C CYS A 150 6.04 0.24 18.60
N LYS A 151 6.67 -0.87 18.98
CA LYS A 151 7.96 -0.87 19.68
C LYS A 151 9.13 -0.71 18.71
N ASP A 152 10.18 -0.06 19.19
CA ASP A 152 11.43 0.03 18.45
C ASP A 152 12.13 -1.32 18.41
N ASN A 153 12.66 -1.64 17.23
CA ASN A 153 13.55 -2.76 17.03
C ASN A 153 14.86 -2.27 16.41
N ALA A 154 15.99 -2.54 17.08
CA ALA A 154 17.30 -2.08 16.62
C ALA A 154 17.71 -2.65 15.25
N SER A 155 17.18 -3.81 14.85
CA SER A 155 17.50 -4.48 13.59
C SER A 155 16.43 -4.29 12.52
N PHE A 156 15.18 -4.07 12.91
CA PHE A 156 14.03 -4.09 12.01
C PHE A 156 13.24 -2.78 11.96
N GLY A 157 13.65 -1.78 12.73
CA GLY A 157 13.06 -0.45 12.75
C GLY A 157 11.77 -0.34 13.58
N VAL A 158 10.97 0.65 13.22
CA VAL A 158 9.72 1.02 13.90
C VAL A 158 8.51 0.46 13.16
N CYS A 159 7.33 0.49 13.77
CA CYS A 159 6.12 0.05 13.07
C CYS A 159 5.62 1.05 12.02
N LEU A 160 4.71 0.60 11.15
CA LEU A 160 4.05 1.39 10.11
C LEU A 160 3.53 2.75 10.59
N MET A 161 2.86 2.78 11.75
CA MET A 161 2.23 3.98 12.30
C MET A 161 3.23 5.10 12.66
N ARG A 162 4.53 4.78 12.77
CA ARG A 162 5.59 5.77 12.93
C ARG A 162 6.37 6.02 11.65
N ALA A 163 6.56 4.98 10.84
CA ALA A 163 7.28 5.09 9.57
C ALA A 163 6.52 6.00 8.58
N LEU A 164 5.21 5.81 8.42
CA LEU A 164 4.43 6.55 7.43
C LEU A 164 4.47 8.08 7.67
N PRO A 165 4.10 8.63 8.85
CA PRO A 165 4.22 10.07 9.11
C PRO A 165 5.63 10.62 8.92
N ALA A 166 6.67 9.87 9.32
CA ALA A 166 8.05 10.32 9.14
C ALA A 166 8.45 10.45 7.66
N GLN A 167 7.99 9.53 6.80
CA GLN A 167 8.23 9.62 5.36
C GLN A 167 7.38 10.73 4.72
N GLU A 168 6.15 10.97 5.21
CA GLU A 168 5.36 12.11 4.78
C GLU A 168 6.06 13.45 5.06
N GLU A 169 6.71 13.59 6.23
CA GLU A 169 7.49 14.78 6.58
C GLU A 169 8.69 14.98 5.64
N ILE A 170 9.45 13.92 5.33
CA ILE A 170 10.59 13.99 4.41
C ILE A 170 10.12 14.38 2.99
N LEU A 171 9.04 13.79 2.52
CA LEU A 171 8.48 14.08 1.20
C LEU A 171 8.02 15.55 1.07
N ALA A 172 7.43 16.07 2.15
CA ALA A 172 6.90 17.42 2.26
C ALA A 172 7.98 18.50 2.39
N ASP A 173 9.20 18.14 2.78
CA ASP A 173 10.27 19.10 3.05
C ASP A 173 11.03 19.47 1.76
N PRO A 174 10.90 20.72 1.24
CA PRO A 174 11.62 21.15 0.05
C PRO A 174 13.13 21.36 0.30
N ALA A 175 13.59 21.35 1.56
CA ALA A 175 15.01 21.42 1.88
C ALA A 175 15.71 20.05 1.72
N ARG A 176 14.95 18.96 1.64
CA ARG A 176 15.47 17.62 1.35
C ARG A 176 15.85 17.49 -0.12
N SER A 177 16.87 16.66 -0.38
CA SER A 177 17.29 16.36 -1.73
C SER A 177 16.19 15.65 -2.52
N ASP A 178 16.21 15.78 -3.86
CA ASP A 178 15.25 15.08 -4.72
C ASP A 178 15.32 13.55 -4.51
N GLU A 179 16.48 12.98 -4.14
CA GLU A 179 16.62 11.54 -3.85
C GLU A 179 15.99 11.14 -2.51
N GLU A 180 16.21 11.91 -1.43
CA GLU A 180 15.53 11.66 -0.14
C GLU A 180 14.01 11.75 -0.29
N ARG A 181 13.53 12.75 -1.03
CA ARG A 181 12.10 12.94 -1.28
C ARG A 181 11.53 11.85 -2.18
N TRP A 182 12.30 11.36 -3.13
CA TRP A 182 11.93 10.21 -3.95
C TRP A 182 11.75 8.93 -3.12
N GLN A 183 12.72 8.60 -2.27
CA GLN A 183 12.62 7.42 -1.40
C GLN A 183 11.42 7.53 -0.46
N ALA A 184 11.21 8.72 0.12
CA ALA A 184 10.05 9.02 0.93
C ALA A 184 8.73 8.86 0.16
N LEU A 185 8.66 9.32 -1.10
CA LEU A 185 7.51 9.08 -1.98
C LEU A 185 7.23 7.59 -2.16
N ALA A 186 8.26 6.79 -2.47
CA ALA A 186 8.13 5.36 -2.68
C ALA A 186 7.63 4.64 -1.41
N PHE A 187 8.17 4.99 -0.24
CA PHE A 187 7.66 4.48 1.04
C PHE A 187 6.23 4.91 1.31
N VAL A 188 5.88 6.19 1.13
CA VAL A 188 4.50 6.68 1.37
C VAL A 188 3.49 5.92 0.50
N ILE A 189 3.78 5.72 -0.79
CA ILE A 189 2.92 4.93 -1.69
C ILE A 189 2.73 3.51 -1.15
N HIS A 190 3.83 2.85 -0.79
CA HIS A 190 3.81 1.46 -0.34
C HIS A 190 3.10 1.27 1.01
N LEU A 191 3.46 2.09 2.00
CA LEU A 191 2.95 2.00 3.37
C LEU A 191 1.46 2.35 3.48
N VAL A 192 0.96 3.24 2.62
CA VAL A 192 -0.50 3.47 2.49
C VAL A 192 -1.19 2.21 1.98
N GLY A 193 -0.55 1.49 1.06
CA GLY A 193 -1.00 0.17 0.60
C GLY A 193 -1.05 -0.86 1.72
N ASP A 194 0.03 -1.00 2.47
CA ASP A 194 0.15 -1.92 3.61
C ASP A 194 -0.93 -1.64 4.67
N LEU A 195 -1.12 -0.37 5.04
CA LEU A 195 -2.15 0.04 6.01
C LEU A 195 -3.58 -0.30 5.55
N SER A 196 -3.77 -0.45 4.24
CA SER A 196 -5.05 -0.84 3.63
C SER A 196 -5.27 -2.36 3.64
N GLN A 197 -4.21 -3.16 3.81
CA GLN A 197 -4.26 -4.61 3.88
C GLN A 197 -4.58 -5.04 5.33
N PRO A 198 -5.77 -5.62 5.61
CA PRO A 198 -6.19 -5.91 6.99
C PRO A 198 -5.18 -6.68 7.83
N LEU A 199 -4.50 -7.68 7.26
CA LEU A 199 -3.56 -8.57 7.92
C LEU A 199 -2.18 -7.95 8.19
N HIS A 200 -1.84 -6.81 7.59
CA HIS A 200 -0.68 -6.01 8.02
C HIS A 200 -0.93 -5.30 9.35
N CYS A 201 -2.16 -5.32 9.85
CA CYS A 201 -2.57 -4.60 11.06
C CYS A 201 -3.16 -5.53 12.13
N VAL A 202 -2.89 -6.84 12.09
CA VAL A 202 -3.42 -7.81 13.06
C VAL A 202 -2.38 -8.81 13.47
N GLU A 203 -2.50 -9.27 14.71
CA GLU A 203 -1.77 -10.43 15.20
C GLU A 203 -2.71 -11.33 15.99
N ARG A 204 -2.88 -12.59 15.55
CA ARG A 204 -3.68 -13.57 16.29
C ARG A 204 -2.77 -14.35 17.25
N PRO A 205 -3.12 -14.48 18.54
CA PRO A 205 -2.39 -15.35 19.44
C PRO A 205 -2.25 -16.78 18.90
N ASP A 206 -1.01 -17.21 18.72
CA ASP A 206 -0.61 -18.56 18.30
C ASP A 206 0.78 -18.87 18.88
N GLY A 207 0.80 -19.59 20.01
CA GLY A 207 2.02 -19.77 20.80
C GLY A 207 2.65 -18.44 21.22
N ASN A 208 4.00 -18.40 21.24
CA ASN A 208 4.76 -17.22 21.67
C ASN A 208 4.99 -16.18 20.57
N GLN A 209 4.76 -16.54 19.30
CA GLN A 209 5.10 -15.69 18.15
C GLN A 209 3.87 -15.11 17.44
N GLY A 210 2.67 -15.57 17.78
CA GLY A 210 1.48 -15.21 17.02
C GLY A 210 1.41 -15.92 15.66
N ASP A 211 0.39 -15.59 14.88
CA ASP A 211 0.22 -16.04 13.51
C ASP A 211 0.92 -15.18 12.44
N GLN A 212 1.65 -14.14 12.85
CA GLN A 212 2.45 -13.26 11.98
C GLN A 212 1.58 -12.62 10.90
N GLY A 213 0.46 -12.02 11.31
CA GLY A 213 -0.57 -11.53 10.39
C GLY A 213 -1.16 -12.63 9.50
N GLY A 214 -1.27 -13.86 10.00
CA GLY A 214 -1.74 -15.02 9.22
C GLY A 214 -0.70 -15.63 8.26
N ASN A 215 0.58 -15.27 8.34
CA ASN A 215 1.65 -15.93 7.58
C ASN A 215 1.90 -17.37 8.04
N THR A 216 1.64 -17.70 9.30
CA THR A 216 1.77 -19.09 9.79
C THR A 216 0.53 -19.94 9.48
N LEU A 217 -0.58 -19.31 9.06
CA LEU A 217 -1.82 -19.98 8.74
C LEU A 217 -1.84 -20.43 7.28
N THR A 218 -1.59 -21.72 7.03
CA THR A 218 -1.71 -22.31 5.68
C THR A 218 -3.18 -22.56 5.32
N VAL A 219 -3.59 -22.13 4.12
CA VAL A 219 -4.94 -22.32 3.57
C VAL A 219 -4.89 -22.91 2.16
N SER A 220 -6.00 -23.50 1.72
CA SER A 220 -6.20 -23.91 0.32
C SER A 220 -7.07 -22.86 -0.36
N PHE A 221 -6.52 -22.16 -1.34
CA PHE A 221 -7.27 -21.19 -2.14
C PHE A 221 -7.82 -21.90 -3.39
N ASN A 222 -9.08 -22.31 -3.30
CA ASN A 222 -9.77 -23.04 -4.37
C ASN A 222 -10.67 -22.07 -5.12
N VAL A 223 -10.30 -21.72 -6.34
CA VAL A 223 -11.07 -20.80 -7.16
C VAL A 223 -11.45 -21.42 -8.49
N TYR A 224 -12.68 -21.17 -8.91
CA TYR A 224 -13.20 -21.66 -10.19
C TYR A 224 -12.78 -20.71 -11.32
N ARG A 225 -11.51 -20.82 -11.70
CA ARG A 225 -11.00 -20.38 -13.01
C ARG A 225 -10.56 -21.64 -13.74
N PRO A 226 -11.24 -22.03 -14.83
CA PRO A 226 -10.80 -23.15 -15.63
C PRO A 226 -9.40 -22.82 -16.18
N LYS A 227 -8.43 -23.68 -15.89
CA LYS A 227 -7.17 -23.70 -16.64
C LYS A 227 -7.48 -24.14 -18.08
N PRO A 228 -6.55 -23.92 -19.04
CA PRO A 228 -6.70 -24.43 -20.40
C PRO A 228 -6.97 -25.95 -20.46
N ASP A 229 -6.54 -26.70 -19.44
CA ASP A 229 -6.75 -28.14 -19.30
C ASP A 229 -8.06 -28.52 -18.57
N GLY A 230 -8.92 -27.56 -18.24
CA GLY A 230 -10.20 -27.78 -17.54
C GLY A 230 -10.08 -28.02 -16.03
N SER A 231 -8.87 -28.06 -15.47
CA SER A 231 -8.68 -28.14 -14.01
C SER A 231 -8.88 -26.78 -13.33
N THR A 232 -9.06 -26.80 -12.01
CA THR A 232 -9.17 -25.57 -11.20
C THR A 232 -7.82 -25.20 -10.59
N TYR A 233 -7.61 -23.91 -10.33
CA TYR A 233 -6.50 -23.47 -9.49
C TYR A 233 -6.76 -23.92 -8.05
N ARG A 234 -5.81 -24.70 -7.53
CA ARG A 234 -5.78 -25.15 -6.15
C ARG A 234 -4.36 -24.95 -5.66
N ASP A 235 -4.17 -23.80 -5.02
CA ASP A 235 -2.87 -23.44 -4.48
C ASP A 235 -2.93 -23.49 -2.96
N LEU A 236 -1.89 -24.09 -2.39
CA LEU A 236 -1.61 -24.02 -0.97
C LEU A 236 -0.77 -22.78 -0.75
N THR A 237 -1.27 -21.90 0.10
CA THR A 237 -0.64 -20.60 0.33
C THR A 237 -0.92 -20.17 1.77
N THR A 238 -0.26 -19.11 2.24
CA THR A 238 -0.56 -18.54 3.56
C THR A 238 -1.85 -17.71 3.48
N PHE A 239 -2.56 -17.58 4.60
CA PHE A 239 -3.74 -16.71 4.63
C PHE A 239 -3.34 -15.28 4.27
N HIS A 240 -2.18 -14.81 4.75
CA HIS A 240 -1.61 -13.53 4.36
C HIS A 240 -1.48 -13.35 2.84
N ALA A 241 -0.85 -14.30 2.14
CA ALA A 241 -0.67 -14.24 0.69
C ALA A 241 -1.98 -14.38 -0.12
N VAL A 242 -3.05 -14.91 0.49
CA VAL A 242 -4.39 -14.84 -0.13
C VAL A 242 -4.86 -13.39 -0.25
N TRP A 243 -4.61 -12.59 0.79
CA TRP A 243 -4.98 -11.18 0.85
C TRP A 243 -4.08 -10.28 0.00
N ASP A 244 -2.76 -10.46 0.10
CA ASP A 244 -1.80 -9.63 -0.65
C ASP A 244 -1.96 -9.77 -2.16
N SER A 245 -2.15 -11.00 -2.65
CA SER A 245 -2.07 -11.29 -4.08
C SER A 245 -3.22 -12.13 -4.60
N SER A 246 -3.56 -13.24 -3.94
CA SER A 246 -4.38 -14.27 -4.59
C SER A 246 -5.80 -13.78 -4.94
N LEU A 247 -6.42 -12.99 -4.05
CA LEU A 247 -7.75 -12.40 -4.29
C LEU A 247 -7.73 -11.37 -5.44
N ILE A 248 -6.63 -10.63 -5.58
CA ILE A 248 -6.47 -9.59 -6.61
C ILE A 248 -6.23 -10.26 -7.96
N LEU A 249 -5.25 -11.16 -8.02
CA LEU A 249 -4.89 -11.96 -9.20
C LEU A 249 -6.03 -12.85 -9.69
N PHE A 250 -6.91 -13.29 -8.77
CA PHE A 250 -8.13 -14.02 -9.11
C PHE A 250 -9.20 -13.17 -9.80
N LYS A 251 -9.15 -11.84 -9.74
CA LYS A 251 -10.06 -10.99 -10.51
C LYS A 251 -9.43 -10.54 -11.82
N TYR A 252 -8.33 -9.80 -11.73
CA TYR A 252 -7.39 -9.25 -12.74
C TYR A 252 -6.03 -9.94 -12.82
N TYR A 253 -5.49 -10.33 -13.99
CA TYR A 253 -4.01 -10.40 -14.12
C TYR A 253 -3.39 -9.01 -14.40
N ASP A 254 -4.25 -8.03 -14.71
CA ASP A 254 -3.90 -6.67 -15.09
C ASP A 254 -4.36 -5.71 -13.98
N TRP A 255 -3.41 -5.03 -13.33
CA TRP A 255 -3.70 -4.07 -12.26
C TRP A 255 -4.53 -2.89 -12.80
N GLY A 256 -4.29 -2.45 -14.04
CA GLY A 256 -5.01 -1.34 -14.66
C GLY A 256 -6.50 -1.66 -14.81
N LYS A 257 -6.83 -2.91 -15.18
CA LYS A 257 -8.22 -3.37 -15.22
C LYS A 257 -8.88 -3.42 -13.84
N VAL A 258 -8.12 -3.83 -12.80
CA VAL A 258 -8.63 -3.79 -11.43
C VAL A 258 -8.88 -2.34 -10.99
N ALA A 259 -7.93 -1.44 -11.22
CA ALA A 259 -8.07 -0.02 -10.91
C ALA A 259 -9.30 0.58 -11.60
N LEU A 260 -9.47 0.33 -12.90
CA LEU A 260 -10.62 0.82 -13.66
C LEU A 260 -11.96 0.35 -13.06
N ASP A 261 -12.13 -0.95 -12.81
CA ASP A 261 -13.38 -1.47 -12.24
C ASP A 261 -13.69 -0.90 -10.87
N LEU A 262 -12.63 -0.71 -10.08
CA LEU A 262 -12.77 -0.09 -8.79
C LEU A 262 -13.27 1.34 -8.97
N GLU A 263 -12.65 2.13 -9.84
CA GLU A 263 -13.01 3.52 -10.15
C GLU A 263 -14.41 3.69 -10.73
N THR A 264 -14.90 2.75 -11.53
CA THR A 264 -16.22 2.83 -12.17
C THR A 264 -17.32 2.22 -11.30
N ASP A 265 -17.08 1.06 -10.68
CA ASP A 265 -18.15 0.21 -10.15
C ASP A 265 -18.19 0.15 -8.62
N VAL A 266 -17.14 0.62 -7.94
CA VAL A 266 -17.05 0.55 -6.47
C VAL A 266 -16.97 1.94 -5.89
N ILE A 267 -15.98 2.69 -6.34
CA ILE A 267 -15.57 4.00 -5.84
C ILE A 267 -16.72 5.02 -5.79
N PRO A 268 -17.57 5.16 -6.83
CA PRO A 268 -18.66 6.13 -6.86
C PRO A 268 -19.81 5.78 -5.89
N HIS A 269 -19.90 4.52 -5.47
CA HIS A 269 -20.95 4.02 -4.58
C HIS A 269 -20.49 3.94 -3.11
N LEU A 270 -19.25 4.33 -2.81
CA LEU A 270 -18.77 4.44 -1.44
C LEU A 270 -19.26 5.77 -0.82
N PRO A 271 -19.63 5.78 0.48
CA PRO A 271 -19.93 7.03 1.16
C PRO A 271 -18.70 7.94 1.15
N ALA A 272 -18.93 9.25 1.03
CA ALA A 272 -17.87 10.24 1.15
C ALA A 272 -17.12 10.07 2.48
N MET A 273 -15.80 10.12 2.44
CA MET A 273 -14.98 10.12 3.65
C MET A 273 -15.24 11.42 4.42
N PRO A 274 -15.59 11.35 5.71
CA PRO A 274 -15.60 12.54 6.55
C PRO A 274 -14.22 13.21 6.52
N ALA A 275 -14.17 14.54 6.40
CA ALA A 275 -12.90 15.30 6.43
C ALA A 275 -12.07 15.01 7.70
N ALA A 276 -12.72 14.56 8.78
CA ALA A 276 -12.07 14.14 10.00
C ALA A 276 -11.29 12.82 9.88
N ASP A 277 -11.46 12.00 8.83
CA ASP A 277 -10.90 10.64 8.70
C ASP A 277 -9.56 10.58 7.94
N GLN A 278 -8.74 11.62 8.05
CA GLN A 278 -7.52 11.80 7.25
C GLN A 278 -6.21 11.36 7.93
N THR A 279 -6.25 10.85 9.17
CA THR A 279 -5.04 10.39 9.88
C THR A 279 -4.85 8.88 9.75
N PRO A 280 -3.59 8.37 9.76
CA PRO A 280 -3.31 6.94 9.76
C PRO A 280 -4.07 6.17 10.86
N GLU A 281 -4.26 6.76 12.04
CA GLU A 281 -4.95 6.12 13.17
C GLU A 281 -6.42 5.85 12.86
N LYS A 282 -7.07 6.71 12.08
CA LYS A 282 -8.46 6.52 11.67
C LYS A 282 -8.61 5.52 10.54
N TRP A 283 -7.62 5.39 9.66
CA TRP A 283 -7.60 4.30 8.68
C TRP A 283 -7.38 2.96 9.36
N LEU A 284 -6.47 2.92 10.33
CA LEU A 284 -6.27 1.78 11.18
C LEU A 284 -7.56 1.40 11.95
N ALA A 285 -8.29 2.38 12.49
CA ALA A 285 -9.58 2.13 13.14
C ALA A 285 -10.65 1.57 12.17
N ASN A 286 -10.66 2.04 10.92
CA ASN A 286 -11.52 1.49 9.86
C ASN A 286 -11.12 0.06 9.47
N ALA A 287 -9.82 -0.22 9.34
CA ALA A 287 -9.29 -1.56 9.16
C ALA A 287 -9.74 -2.44 10.34
N THR A 288 -9.63 -1.96 11.59
CA THR A 288 -10.09 -2.63 12.83
C THR A 288 -11.54 -3.09 12.82
N THR A 289 -12.44 -2.26 12.32
CA THR A 289 -13.85 -2.64 12.22
C THR A 289 -14.06 -3.78 11.21
N ARG A 290 -13.26 -3.80 10.14
CA ARG A 290 -13.27 -4.85 9.12
C ARG A 290 -12.60 -6.14 9.61
N ARG A 291 -11.49 -6.04 10.36
CA ARG A 291 -10.81 -7.14 11.05
C ARG A 291 -11.81 -8.02 11.82
N LYS A 292 -12.65 -7.40 12.65
CA LYS A 292 -13.70 -8.10 13.43
C LYS A 292 -14.75 -8.80 12.55
N THR A 293 -15.13 -8.18 11.45
CA THR A 293 -16.17 -8.70 10.53
C THR A 293 -15.65 -9.90 9.73
N LEU A 294 -14.40 -9.86 9.29
CA LEU A 294 -13.78 -10.89 8.47
C LEU A 294 -13.69 -12.23 9.23
N ILE A 295 -13.21 -12.19 10.48
CA ILE A 295 -13.07 -13.37 11.34
C ILE A 295 -14.42 -13.98 11.69
N ALA A 296 -15.43 -13.14 11.93
CA ALA A 296 -16.78 -13.59 12.25
C ALA A 296 -17.40 -14.38 11.06
N ARG A 297 -17.04 -14.06 9.82
CA ARG A 297 -17.55 -14.72 8.61
C ARG A 297 -16.81 -16.01 8.28
N CYS A 298 -15.49 -16.07 8.41
CA CYS A 298 -14.72 -17.31 8.23
C CYS A 298 -15.14 -18.44 9.20
N ARG A 299 -15.76 -18.10 10.34
CA ARG A 299 -16.28 -19.07 11.31
C ARG A 299 -17.60 -19.72 10.94
N ARG A 300 -18.50 -19.01 10.25
CA ARG A 300 -19.81 -19.56 9.85
C ARG A 300 -19.70 -20.57 8.70
N ALA A 301 -18.52 -20.69 8.09
CA ALA A 301 -18.24 -21.62 7.00
C ALA A 301 -17.72 -22.99 7.47
N ARG A 302 -17.67 -23.27 8.78
CA ARG A 302 -17.36 -24.61 9.33
C ARG A 302 -18.62 -25.45 9.46
#